data_AF-A0A1G9JAK1-F1
#
_entry.id   AF-A0A1G9JAK1-F1
#
_cell.length_a   1.000
_cell.length_b   1.000
_cell.length_c   1.000
_cell.angle_alpha   90.00
_cell.angle_beta   90.00
_cell.angle_gamma   90.00
#
_symmetry.space_group_name_H-M   'P 1'
#
loop_
_entity.id
_entity.type
_entity.pdbx_description
1 polymer ?
#
loop_
_entity_poly.entity_id
_entity_poly.type
_entity_poly.pdbx_seq_one_letter_code
_entity_poly.pdbx_strand_id
1 'polypeptide(L)'
;MSYDGFFIRDYVGEPINGSKAPNWTNSPDIICTGPTPLSDPRVVSDVNQYKQGLPQANTQTPLTNNWVYLRGLNPQSGPLKTTLYLYYVDTSIVLWPQNWKTAGIVVAGEQQNWQTLNAPASTDNDGIAGTITPFGWTPPRQGIHYCLVAWAENGPNQSTPPDLGSIGSVSDMANFIISHPNVGWKNTVEVDASQATMQGVASVIGPPEGGQLMVGLQCVDIPTDGYIEFSVPGPNHDNTIIFPRTQVAKPNYGQTFLVNYPPGFKTSLSWTYYKGPTEVPDGANIIPFVGEWGSSNAFIEQARVVAPGHLIEAHHHGTPQEFLANGNAFAVSSKATRTIMLIGSVPFRMTHK
;
A
#
# COMPACT_ATOMS: atom_id res chain seq x y z
N MET A 1 31.04 8.91 -17.97
CA MET A 1 30.05 9.91 -17.53
C MET A 1 29.29 9.29 -16.38
N SER A 2 29.04 10.03 -15.29
CA SER A 2 28.15 9.55 -14.23
C SER A 2 26.72 9.57 -14.75
N TYR A 3 25.94 8.52 -14.48
CA TYR A 3 24.51 8.51 -14.79
C TYR A 3 23.78 9.71 -14.16
N ASP A 4 22.84 10.31 -14.90
CA ASP A 4 22.21 11.61 -14.62
C ASP A 4 20.69 11.51 -14.42
N GLY A 5 20.24 10.45 -13.75
CA GLY A 5 18.83 10.23 -13.44
C GLY A 5 18.63 9.51 -12.12
N PHE A 6 17.37 9.22 -11.80
CA PHE A 6 17.07 8.41 -10.61
C PHE A 6 17.44 6.96 -10.88
N PHE A 7 18.29 6.39 -10.05
CA PHE A 7 18.91 5.08 -10.25
C PHE A 7 18.18 4.02 -9.43
N ILE A 8 17.82 2.92 -10.08
CA ILE A 8 17.19 1.75 -9.46
C ILE A 8 18.20 0.59 -9.55
N ARG A 9 18.50 -0.02 -8.42
CA ARG A 9 19.45 -1.14 -8.39
C ARG A 9 18.82 -2.43 -8.87
N ASP A 10 19.64 -3.23 -9.52
CA ASP A 10 19.44 -4.63 -9.85
C ASP A 10 19.82 -5.53 -8.66
N TYR A 11 20.78 -5.12 -7.82
CA TYR A 11 21.23 -5.88 -6.64
C TYR A 11 21.78 -4.98 -5.53
N VAL A 12 21.85 -5.52 -4.30
CA VAL A 12 22.40 -4.79 -3.15
C VAL A 12 23.88 -4.50 -3.36
N GLY A 13 24.26 -3.23 -3.19
CA GLY A 13 25.64 -2.77 -3.38
C GLY A 13 26.04 -2.49 -4.83
N GLU A 14 25.08 -2.51 -5.77
CA GLU A 14 25.34 -2.12 -7.15
C GLU A 14 25.83 -0.66 -7.24
N PRO A 15 27.00 -0.42 -7.87
CA PRO A 15 27.48 0.93 -8.11
C PRO A 15 26.80 1.55 -9.35
N ILE A 16 26.48 2.84 -9.27
CA ILE A 16 25.80 3.63 -10.32
C ILE A 16 26.48 3.51 -11.70
N ASN A 17 27.81 3.41 -11.72
CA ASN A 17 28.62 3.39 -12.94
C ASN A 17 29.31 2.03 -13.19
N GLY A 18 28.85 0.95 -12.56
CA GLY A 18 29.42 -0.38 -12.75
C GLY A 18 28.78 -1.18 -13.88
N SER A 19 29.45 -2.25 -14.28
CA SER A 19 28.86 -3.26 -15.15
C SER A 19 27.70 -3.95 -14.43
N LYS A 20 26.52 -3.98 -15.05
CA LYS A 20 25.36 -4.70 -14.51
C LYS A 20 25.69 -6.18 -14.31
N ALA A 21 25.37 -6.70 -13.12
CA ALA A 21 25.59 -8.10 -12.75
C ALA A 21 24.47 -9.01 -13.29
N PRO A 22 24.66 -10.33 -13.36
CA PRO A 22 23.63 -11.27 -13.87
C PRO A 22 22.34 -11.36 -13.02
N ASN A 23 22.26 -10.68 -11.87
CA ASN A 23 21.13 -10.73 -10.93
C ASN A 23 20.08 -9.64 -11.15
N TRP A 24 19.87 -9.20 -12.40
CA TRP A 24 18.99 -8.09 -12.77
C TRP A 24 17.50 -8.29 -12.44
N THR A 25 17.05 -9.52 -12.17
CA THR A 25 15.67 -9.83 -11.76
C THR A 25 15.46 -9.87 -10.24
N ASN A 26 16.38 -9.32 -9.45
CA ASN A 26 16.31 -9.34 -7.99
C ASN A 26 16.54 -7.96 -7.35
N SER A 27 15.99 -6.93 -7.98
CA SER A 27 16.09 -5.55 -7.51
C SER A 27 15.74 -5.44 -6.02
N PRO A 28 16.64 -4.89 -5.19
CA PRO A 28 16.37 -4.59 -3.78
C PRO A 28 15.55 -3.32 -3.60
N ASP A 29 15.22 -2.65 -4.70
CA ASP A 29 14.54 -1.36 -4.75
C ASP A 29 13.05 -1.47 -5.13
N ILE A 30 12.62 -2.69 -5.45
CA ILE A 30 11.21 -3.10 -5.40
C ILE A 30 11.03 -3.90 -4.10
N ILE A 31 10.07 -3.52 -3.28
CA ILE A 31 9.82 -4.11 -1.96
C ILE A 31 8.36 -4.56 -1.94
N CYS A 32 8.11 -5.87 -2.07
CA CYS A 32 6.77 -6.45 -2.10
C CYS A 32 6.54 -7.23 -0.81
N THR A 33 5.72 -6.71 0.10
CA THR A 33 5.52 -7.29 1.44
C THR A 33 4.33 -8.24 1.54
N GLY A 34 3.69 -8.53 0.41
CA GLY A 34 2.45 -9.30 0.37
C GLY A 34 1.26 -8.47 0.87
N PRO A 35 0.23 -9.10 1.46
CA PRO A 35 -1.01 -8.43 1.86
C PRO A 35 -0.88 -7.50 3.07
N THR A 36 0.23 -7.62 3.82
CA THR A 36 0.52 -6.77 4.97
C THR A 36 1.53 -5.68 4.57
N PRO A 37 1.22 -4.39 4.76
CA PRO A 37 2.14 -3.31 4.41
C PRO A 37 3.34 -3.26 5.36
N LEU A 38 4.37 -2.48 5.01
CA LEU A 38 5.45 -2.18 5.96
C LEU A 38 4.87 -1.48 7.19
N SER A 39 5.23 -1.94 8.39
CA SER A 39 4.82 -1.28 9.63
C SER A 39 5.32 0.16 9.67
N ASP A 40 6.58 0.40 9.31
CA ASP A 40 7.13 1.74 9.09
C ASP A 40 7.64 1.90 7.65
N PRO A 41 6.93 2.62 6.76
CA PRO A 41 7.38 2.83 5.39
C PRO A 41 8.58 3.78 5.26
N ARG A 42 8.98 4.49 6.32
CA ARG A 42 10.20 5.33 6.28
C ARG A 42 11.46 4.51 6.05
N VAL A 43 11.45 3.22 6.37
CA VAL A 43 12.55 2.28 6.07
C VAL A 43 12.87 2.21 4.58
N VAL A 44 11.92 2.58 3.71
CA VAL A 44 12.10 2.62 2.26
C VAL A 44 13.15 3.67 1.86
N SER A 45 13.22 4.79 2.58
CA SER A 45 14.17 5.88 2.34
C SER A 45 15.36 5.90 3.32
N ASP A 46 15.45 4.91 4.22
CA ASP A 46 16.54 4.81 5.19
C ASP A 46 17.83 4.31 4.54
N VAL A 47 18.94 5.01 4.78
CA VAL A 47 20.26 4.73 4.20
C VAL A 47 20.78 3.33 4.58
N ASN A 48 20.58 2.90 5.83
CA ASN A 48 21.08 1.60 6.29
C ASN A 48 20.26 0.46 5.68
N GLN A 49 18.94 0.59 5.66
CA GLN A 49 18.02 -0.36 5.02
C GLN A 49 18.22 -0.39 3.50
N TYR A 50 18.60 0.73 2.90
CA TYR A 50 19.01 0.77 1.50
C TYR A 50 20.27 -0.06 1.26
N LYS A 51 21.31 0.12 2.08
CA LYS A 51 22.59 -0.60 1.99
C LYS A 51 22.45 -2.10 2.26
N GLN A 52 21.51 -2.52 3.10
CA GLN A 52 21.27 -3.93 3.43
C GLN A 52 20.30 -4.62 2.47
N GLY A 53 19.40 -3.87 1.82
CA GLY A 53 18.27 -4.45 1.12
C GLY A 53 17.16 -4.91 2.07
N LEU A 54 16.06 -5.41 1.51
CA LEU A 54 14.96 -6.05 2.25
C LEU A 54 14.67 -7.41 1.61
N PRO A 55 15.52 -8.43 1.83
CA PRO A 55 15.47 -9.69 1.08
C PRO A 55 14.18 -10.51 1.33
N GLN A 56 13.49 -10.28 2.45
CA GLN A 56 12.23 -10.94 2.80
C GLN A 56 11.00 -10.28 2.15
N ALA A 57 11.16 -9.10 1.53
CA ALA A 57 10.07 -8.35 0.92
C ALA A 57 9.97 -8.65 -0.59
N ASN A 58 9.68 -9.91 -0.90
CA ASN A 58 9.45 -10.39 -2.26
C ASN A 58 8.22 -11.31 -2.36
N THR A 59 7.34 -11.34 -1.37
CA THR A 59 6.19 -12.26 -1.34
C THR A 59 4.94 -11.61 -1.92
N GLN A 60 4.09 -12.41 -2.54
CA GLN A 60 2.78 -11.99 -3.00
C GLN A 60 1.73 -13.07 -2.72
N THR A 61 0.51 -12.65 -2.44
CA THR A 61 -0.67 -13.48 -2.34
C THR A 61 -1.57 -13.20 -3.54
N PRO A 62 -1.87 -14.21 -4.38
CA PRO A 62 -2.62 -14.00 -5.61
C PRO A 62 -4.07 -13.65 -5.28
N LEU A 63 -4.73 -12.96 -6.19
CA LEU A 63 -6.11 -12.50 -6.06
C LEU A 63 -6.36 -11.57 -4.88
N THR A 64 -5.38 -11.24 -4.04
CA THR A 64 -5.46 -10.30 -2.92
C THR A 64 -4.60 -9.07 -3.19
N ASN A 65 -4.93 -7.92 -2.60
CA ASN A 65 -4.09 -6.74 -2.69
C ASN A 65 -2.77 -6.97 -1.95
N ASN A 66 -1.65 -6.77 -2.64
CA ASN A 66 -0.30 -6.78 -2.09
C ASN A 66 0.27 -5.37 -2.08
N TRP A 67 1.13 -5.07 -1.11
CA TRP A 67 1.75 -3.76 -0.98
C TRP A 67 3.16 -3.77 -1.56
N VAL A 68 3.38 -2.85 -2.50
CA VAL A 68 4.66 -2.67 -3.19
C VAL A 68 5.18 -1.26 -2.97
N TYR A 69 6.42 -1.16 -2.48
CA TYR A 69 7.14 0.10 -2.34
C TYR A 69 8.28 0.14 -3.34
N LEU A 70 8.51 1.32 -3.90
CA LEU A 70 9.63 1.57 -4.81
C LEU A 70 10.59 2.57 -4.19
N ARG A 71 11.88 2.38 -4.41
CA ARG A 71 12.94 3.31 -3.99
C ARG A 71 14.05 3.38 -5.02
N GLY A 72 15.03 4.23 -4.77
CA GLY A 72 16.25 4.34 -5.55
C GLY A 72 17.12 5.45 -4.99
N LEU A 73 18.09 5.88 -5.78
CA LEU A 73 19.02 6.95 -5.39
C LEU A 73 19.16 7.99 -6.49
N ASN A 74 19.25 9.26 -6.10
CA ASN A 74 19.65 10.37 -6.96
C ASN A 74 21.17 10.61 -6.82
N PRO A 75 21.97 10.37 -7.87
CA PRO A 75 23.42 10.56 -7.81
C PRO A 75 23.85 12.03 -7.90
N GLN A 76 22.94 12.93 -8.25
CA GLN A 76 23.23 14.34 -8.54
C GLN A 76 23.44 15.15 -7.27
N SER A 77 24.22 16.22 -7.34
CA SER A 77 24.43 17.16 -6.23
C SER A 77 23.22 18.06 -5.94
N GLY A 78 22.20 18.05 -6.79
CA GLY A 78 20.95 18.78 -6.61
C GLY A 78 19.78 17.82 -6.41
N PRO A 79 18.67 18.27 -5.80
CA PRO A 79 17.47 17.46 -5.65
C PRO A 79 16.83 17.17 -7.02
N LEU A 80 16.20 16.01 -7.14
CA LEU A 80 15.61 15.50 -8.37
C LEU A 80 14.13 15.16 -8.16
N LYS A 81 13.25 15.76 -8.95
CA LYS A 81 11.86 15.31 -9.05
C LYS A 81 11.77 14.16 -10.04
N THR A 82 11.25 13.02 -9.58
CA THR A 82 11.16 11.78 -10.35
C THR A 82 9.78 11.15 -10.21
N THR A 83 9.35 10.46 -11.26
CA THR A 83 8.12 9.66 -11.28
C THR A 83 8.48 8.20 -11.41
N LEU A 84 8.02 7.39 -10.47
CA LEU A 84 8.22 5.96 -10.43
C LEU A 84 6.98 5.27 -10.97
N TYR A 85 7.15 4.40 -11.97
CA TYR A 85 6.12 3.54 -12.52
C TYR A 85 6.31 2.11 -12.01
N LEU A 86 5.21 1.44 -11.68
CA LEU A 86 5.15 0.03 -11.37
C LEU A 86 4.44 -0.71 -12.50
N TYR A 87 4.99 -1.86 -12.87
CA TYR A 87 4.38 -2.82 -13.76
C TYR A 87 4.53 -4.23 -13.20
N TYR A 88 3.78 -5.16 -13.77
CA TYR A 88 4.01 -6.59 -13.56
C TYR A 88 3.97 -7.34 -14.89
N VAL A 89 4.57 -8.52 -14.92
CA VAL A 89 4.49 -9.44 -16.05
C VAL A 89 4.36 -10.86 -15.54
N ASP A 90 3.56 -11.68 -16.24
CA ASP A 90 3.46 -13.11 -15.96
C ASP A 90 4.83 -13.75 -16.23
N THR A 91 5.17 -14.86 -15.57
CA THR A 91 6.41 -15.59 -15.87
C THR A 91 6.56 -15.87 -17.36
N SER A 92 7.64 -15.32 -17.90
CA SER A 92 8.18 -15.61 -19.21
C SER A 92 9.68 -15.78 -19.05
N ILE A 93 10.29 -16.61 -19.91
CA ILE A 93 11.76 -16.76 -19.98
C ILE A 93 12.43 -15.40 -20.27
N VAL A 94 11.73 -14.53 -21.00
CA VAL A 94 12.19 -13.17 -21.29
C VAL A 94 11.10 -12.16 -20.92
N LEU A 95 11.46 -11.19 -20.06
CA LEU A 95 10.55 -10.20 -19.48
C LEU A 95 10.34 -8.99 -20.41
N TRP A 96 9.87 -9.24 -21.63
CA TRP A 96 9.65 -8.25 -22.68
C TRP A 96 8.85 -7.02 -22.21
N PRO A 97 9.37 -5.78 -22.37
CA PRO A 97 8.64 -4.54 -22.05
C PRO A 97 7.24 -4.48 -22.63
N GLN A 98 7.06 -4.89 -23.90
CA GLN A 98 5.76 -4.90 -24.55
C GLN A 98 4.70 -5.79 -23.87
N ASN A 99 5.09 -6.64 -22.93
CA ASN A 99 4.20 -7.54 -22.19
C ASN A 99 3.91 -7.06 -20.76
N TRP A 100 4.48 -5.94 -20.33
CA TRP A 100 4.26 -5.43 -18.99
C TRP A 100 2.84 -4.88 -18.85
N LYS A 101 2.24 -5.14 -17.69
CA LYS A 101 0.84 -4.88 -17.40
C LYS A 101 0.69 -3.93 -16.22
N THR A 102 -0.43 -3.22 -16.19
CA THR A 102 -0.79 -2.25 -15.15
C THR A 102 -2.13 -2.54 -14.48
N ALA A 103 -2.89 -3.50 -15.01
CA ALA A 103 -4.20 -3.87 -14.48
C ALA A 103 -4.11 -4.35 -13.03
N GLY A 104 -5.01 -3.87 -12.16
CA GLY A 104 -4.99 -4.24 -10.75
C GLY A 104 -3.90 -3.56 -9.91
N ILE A 105 -3.14 -2.62 -10.49
CA ILE A 105 -2.28 -1.70 -9.72
C ILE A 105 -3.08 -0.45 -9.36
N VAL A 106 -3.04 -0.08 -8.08
CA VAL A 106 -3.67 1.12 -7.52
C VAL A 106 -2.68 1.92 -6.69
N VAL A 107 -2.92 3.23 -6.58
CA VAL A 107 -2.21 4.11 -5.64
C VAL A 107 -3.26 4.87 -4.85
N ALA A 108 -3.21 4.79 -3.52
CA ALA A 108 -4.22 5.39 -2.64
C ALA A 108 -5.66 5.03 -3.06
N GLY A 109 -5.87 3.80 -3.53
CA GLY A 109 -7.18 3.28 -3.96
C GLY A 109 -7.64 3.72 -5.37
N GLU A 110 -6.89 4.56 -6.06
CA GLU A 110 -7.18 4.96 -7.44
C GLU A 110 -6.40 4.08 -8.43
N GLN A 111 -7.02 3.71 -9.55
CA GLN A 111 -6.37 2.94 -10.63
C GLN A 111 -5.24 3.77 -11.24
N GLN A 112 -4.02 3.50 -10.79
CA GLN A 112 -2.83 4.27 -11.13
C GLN A 112 -1.60 3.40 -10.90
N ASN A 113 -0.66 3.41 -11.84
CA ASN A 113 0.57 2.62 -11.77
C ASN A 113 1.82 3.49 -11.60
N TRP A 114 1.68 4.77 -11.24
CA TRP A 114 2.81 5.67 -11.07
C TRP A 114 2.68 6.55 -9.83
N GLN A 115 3.80 7.06 -9.31
CA GLN A 115 3.86 8.03 -8.21
C GLN A 115 5.04 8.96 -8.39
N THR A 116 4.84 10.26 -8.12
CA THR A 116 5.92 11.26 -8.17
C THR A 116 6.46 11.53 -6.78
N LEU A 117 7.78 11.60 -6.66
CA LEU A 117 8.48 11.97 -5.43
C LEU A 117 9.62 12.97 -5.70
N ASN A 118 10.09 13.62 -4.63
CA ASN A 118 11.28 14.45 -4.67
C ASN A 118 12.42 13.69 -3.99
N ALA A 119 13.43 13.31 -4.75
CA ALA A 119 14.66 12.73 -4.24
C ALA A 119 15.62 13.84 -3.79
N PRO A 120 16.25 13.70 -2.61
CA PRO A 120 17.23 14.68 -2.15
C PRO A 120 18.50 14.66 -3.02
N ALA A 121 19.36 15.65 -2.84
CA ALA A 121 20.69 15.65 -3.44
C ALA A 121 21.53 14.50 -2.87
N SER A 122 22.56 14.03 -3.59
CA SER A 122 23.45 12.96 -3.11
C SER A 122 24.21 13.29 -1.82
N THR A 123 24.33 14.57 -1.46
CA THR A 123 24.90 15.03 -0.19
C THR A 123 23.91 15.04 0.97
N ASP A 124 22.63 14.76 0.71
CA ASP A 124 21.55 14.70 1.70
C ASP A 124 20.87 13.33 1.62
N ASN A 125 20.90 12.57 2.72
CA ASN A 125 20.40 11.19 2.77
C ASN A 125 20.98 10.25 1.67
N ASP A 126 22.23 10.46 1.26
CA ASP A 126 22.88 9.76 0.12
C ASP A 126 22.07 9.84 -1.21
N GLY A 127 21.16 10.82 -1.34
CA GLY A 127 20.24 10.94 -2.48
C GLY A 127 19.11 9.90 -2.48
N ILE A 128 18.97 9.10 -1.42
CA ILE A 128 18.04 7.99 -1.34
C ILE A 128 16.63 8.52 -1.07
N ALA A 129 15.66 8.01 -1.84
CA ALA A 129 14.26 8.27 -1.65
C ALA A 129 13.40 7.09 -2.12
N GLY A 130 12.15 7.04 -1.67
CA GLY A 130 11.18 6.10 -2.18
C GLY A 130 9.75 6.45 -1.80
N THR A 131 8.82 5.65 -2.30
CA THR A 131 7.39 5.86 -2.11
C THR A 131 7.00 5.55 -0.67
N ILE A 132 6.50 6.55 0.07
CA ILE A 132 5.92 6.33 1.40
C ILE A 132 4.51 5.75 1.27
N THR A 133 3.70 6.30 0.35
CA THR A 133 2.45 5.68 -0.08
C THR A 133 2.76 4.49 -0.99
N PRO A 134 2.39 3.25 -0.63
CA PRO A 134 2.68 2.10 -1.48
C PRO A 134 1.76 2.07 -2.71
N PHE A 135 2.20 1.30 -3.70
CA PHE A 135 1.29 0.73 -4.70
C PHE A 135 0.55 -0.44 -4.08
N GLY A 136 -0.76 -0.51 -4.30
CA GLY A 136 -1.52 -1.74 -4.17
C GLY A 136 -1.44 -2.52 -5.48
N TRP A 137 -1.22 -3.83 -5.42
CA TRP A 137 -1.19 -4.70 -6.60
C TRP A 137 -1.91 -6.00 -6.31
N THR A 138 -2.94 -6.30 -7.11
CA THR A 138 -3.69 -7.56 -7.04
C THR A 138 -3.30 -8.46 -8.22
N PRO A 139 -2.48 -9.50 -8.01
CA PRO A 139 -2.11 -10.43 -9.06
C PRO A 139 -3.36 -11.17 -9.58
N PRO A 140 -3.59 -11.21 -10.90
CA PRO A 140 -4.89 -11.61 -11.45
C PRO A 140 -5.19 -13.10 -11.38
N ARG A 141 -4.21 -13.96 -11.09
CA ARG A 141 -4.34 -15.43 -11.08
C ARG A 141 -3.41 -16.06 -10.05
N GLN A 142 -3.87 -17.16 -9.46
CA GLN A 142 -3.09 -18.07 -8.61
C GLN A 142 -2.24 -19.05 -9.43
N GLY A 143 -1.19 -19.60 -8.81
CA GLY A 143 -0.29 -20.57 -9.44
C GLY A 143 0.58 -19.98 -10.55
N ILE A 144 0.78 -18.66 -10.54
CA ILE A 144 1.53 -17.94 -11.56
C ILE A 144 2.64 -17.17 -10.86
N HIS A 145 3.87 -17.43 -11.26
CA HIS A 145 4.99 -16.57 -10.85
C HIS A 145 4.88 -15.23 -11.61
N TYR A 146 5.10 -14.15 -10.89
CA TYR A 146 5.06 -12.80 -11.44
C TYR A 146 6.40 -12.11 -11.19
N CYS A 147 6.81 -11.30 -12.16
CA CYS A 147 7.89 -10.35 -11.99
C CYS A 147 7.31 -8.94 -11.91
N LEU A 148 7.73 -8.17 -10.92
CA LEU A 148 7.46 -6.74 -10.81
C LEU A 148 8.56 -5.97 -11.54
N VAL A 149 8.18 -4.85 -12.13
CA VAL A 149 9.11 -3.95 -12.83
C VAL A 149 8.89 -2.53 -12.34
N ALA A 150 9.97 -1.88 -11.94
CA ALA A 150 9.97 -0.46 -11.58
C ALA A 150 10.71 0.32 -12.66
N TRP A 151 10.17 1.47 -13.03
CA TRP A 151 10.79 2.39 -13.98
C TRP A 151 10.75 3.81 -13.42
N ALA A 152 11.91 4.45 -13.24
CA ALA A 152 11.99 5.85 -12.86
C ALA A 152 12.16 6.77 -14.07
N GLU A 153 11.36 7.83 -14.14
CA GLU A 153 11.50 8.88 -15.16
C GLU A 153 11.67 10.24 -14.49
N ASN A 154 12.60 11.04 -15.01
CA ASN A 154 12.85 12.39 -14.51
C ASN A 154 12.89 13.41 -15.66
N GLY A 155 12.72 14.69 -15.32
CA GLY A 155 12.71 15.78 -16.31
C GLY A 155 11.31 16.12 -16.84
N PRO A 156 11.22 16.85 -17.98
CA PRO A 156 9.97 17.43 -18.47
C PRO A 156 8.89 16.40 -18.83
N ASN A 157 9.29 15.21 -19.28
CA ASN A 157 8.37 14.16 -19.74
C ASN A 157 8.03 13.13 -18.66
N GLN A 158 8.48 13.34 -17.41
CA GLN A 158 8.34 12.33 -16.34
C GLN A 158 6.89 11.92 -16.02
N SER A 159 5.90 12.72 -16.42
CA SER A 159 4.48 12.38 -16.22
C SER A 159 3.87 11.59 -17.37
N THR A 160 4.63 11.35 -18.45
CA THR A 160 4.22 10.51 -19.57
C THR A 160 4.79 9.11 -19.33
N PRO A 161 3.96 8.06 -19.26
CA PRO A 161 4.45 6.69 -19.14
C PRO A 161 5.49 6.39 -20.24
N PRO A 162 6.59 5.72 -19.90
CA PRO A 162 7.58 5.28 -20.89
C PRO A 162 6.92 4.51 -22.04
N ASP A 163 7.34 4.80 -23.27
CA ASP A 163 7.00 3.95 -24.40
C ASP A 163 7.77 2.63 -24.25
N LEU A 164 7.05 1.56 -23.94
CA LEU A 164 7.63 0.24 -23.76
C LEU A 164 8.15 -0.35 -25.08
N GLY A 165 7.76 0.23 -26.23
CA GLY A 165 8.18 -0.18 -27.56
C GLY A 165 7.86 -1.65 -27.84
N SER A 166 8.57 -2.24 -28.79
CA SER A 166 8.56 -3.68 -29.03
C SER A 166 9.98 -4.15 -29.25
N ILE A 167 10.53 -4.87 -28.27
CA ILE A 167 11.87 -5.46 -28.36
C ILE A 167 11.72 -6.86 -28.97
N GLY A 168 12.35 -7.08 -30.14
CA GLY A 168 12.19 -8.32 -30.91
C GLY A 168 13.25 -9.39 -30.67
N SER A 169 14.37 -9.06 -30.01
CA SER A 169 15.50 -9.98 -29.83
C SER A 169 16.09 -9.95 -28.42
N VAL A 170 16.70 -11.06 -28.00
CA VAL A 170 17.35 -11.16 -26.69
C VAL A 170 18.56 -10.21 -26.59
N SER A 171 19.24 -9.94 -27.71
CA SER A 171 20.32 -8.96 -27.76
C SER A 171 19.81 -7.54 -27.49
N ASP A 172 18.67 -7.19 -28.06
CA ASP A 172 18.05 -5.88 -27.83
C ASP A 172 17.52 -5.75 -26.40
N MET A 173 17.05 -6.86 -25.81
CA MET A 173 16.69 -6.91 -24.39
C MET A 173 17.91 -6.67 -23.49
N ALA A 174 19.05 -7.31 -23.78
CA ALA A 174 20.28 -7.09 -23.02
C ALA A 174 20.74 -5.63 -23.13
N ASN A 175 20.70 -5.06 -24.34
CA ASN A 175 21.00 -3.65 -24.57
C ASN A 175 20.03 -2.73 -23.80
N PHE A 176 18.75 -3.06 -23.78
CA PHE A 176 17.75 -2.34 -23.00
C PHE A 176 18.09 -2.34 -21.51
N ILE A 177 18.31 -3.52 -20.90
CA ILE A 177 18.65 -3.64 -19.47
C ILE A 177 19.88 -2.82 -19.11
N ILE A 178 20.93 -2.86 -19.95
CA ILE A 178 22.19 -2.11 -19.73
C ILE A 178 21.99 -0.59 -19.89
N SER A 179 21.18 -0.16 -20.85
CA SER A 179 20.95 1.26 -21.13
C SER A 179 19.91 1.92 -20.22
N HIS A 180 19.19 1.15 -19.41
CA HIS A 180 18.12 1.64 -18.53
C HIS A 180 18.45 1.39 -17.05
N PRO A 181 19.40 2.14 -16.46
CA PRO A 181 19.75 2.04 -15.03
C PRO A 181 18.69 2.67 -14.11
N ASN A 182 17.64 3.26 -14.68
CA ASN A 182 16.39 3.66 -14.03
C ASN A 182 15.34 2.54 -13.96
N VAL A 183 15.64 1.34 -14.47
CA VAL A 183 14.69 0.22 -14.47
C VAL A 183 15.23 -0.93 -13.64
N GLY A 184 14.38 -1.50 -12.78
CA GLY A 184 14.69 -2.66 -11.97
C GLY A 184 13.59 -3.72 -12.08
N TRP A 185 13.97 -4.99 -11.94
CA TRP A 185 13.06 -6.13 -11.98
C TRP A 185 13.14 -6.93 -10.70
N LYS A 186 12.01 -7.46 -10.25
CA LYS A 186 11.96 -8.31 -9.06
C LYS A 186 11.01 -9.48 -9.23
N ASN A 187 11.57 -10.67 -9.16
CA ASN A 187 10.80 -11.89 -9.01
C ASN A 187 10.07 -11.91 -7.66
N THR A 188 8.80 -12.30 -7.69
CA THR A 188 7.99 -12.50 -6.49
C THR A 188 7.92 -13.98 -6.14
N VAL A 189 7.62 -14.29 -4.88
CA VAL A 189 7.33 -15.64 -4.40
C VAL A 189 5.84 -15.68 -4.05
N GLU A 190 5.10 -16.55 -4.71
CA GLU A 190 3.70 -16.81 -4.36
C GLU A 190 3.64 -17.47 -2.98
N VAL A 191 2.85 -16.91 -2.07
CA VAL A 191 2.51 -17.50 -0.79
C VAL A 191 1.02 -17.79 -0.73
N ASP A 192 0.66 -18.84 0.00
CA ASP A 192 -0.68 -19.42 -0.02
C ASP A 192 -1.78 -18.39 0.28
N ALA A 193 -2.73 -18.30 -0.64
CA ALA A 193 -3.92 -17.49 -0.47
C ALA A 193 -4.95 -18.34 0.29
N SER A 194 -4.97 -18.25 1.62
CA SER A 194 -6.16 -18.71 2.34
C SER A 194 -7.35 -17.95 1.75
N GLN A 195 -8.29 -18.65 1.10
CA GLN A 195 -9.25 -18.00 0.22
C GLN A 195 -10.16 -17.05 1.00
N ALA A 196 -9.98 -15.76 0.72
CA ALA A 196 -10.90 -14.72 1.16
C ALA A 196 -12.30 -15.01 0.61
N THR A 197 -13.33 -14.82 1.44
CA THR A 197 -14.72 -14.83 0.96
C THR A 197 -15.05 -13.54 0.25
N MET A 198 -14.56 -12.42 0.80
CA MET A 198 -14.65 -11.11 0.19
C MET A 198 -13.42 -10.30 0.54
N GLN A 199 -13.17 -9.29 -0.27
CA GLN A 199 -12.11 -8.33 -0.06
C GLN A 199 -12.45 -7.03 -0.77
N GLY A 200 -11.82 -5.95 -0.35
CA GLY A 200 -11.99 -4.66 -0.98
C GLY A 200 -10.85 -3.72 -0.68
N VAL A 201 -10.81 -2.64 -1.46
CA VAL A 201 -9.91 -1.50 -1.24
C VAL A 201 -10.76 -0.24 -1.29
N ALA A 202 -10.51 0.68 -0.37
CA ALA A 202 -11.14 2.00 -0.35
C ALA A 202 -10.08 3.08 -0.17
N SER A 203 -10.19 4.17 -0.94
CA SER A 203 -9.33 5.35 -0.77
C SER A 203 -9.59 6.02 0.57
N VAL A 204 -8.51 6.47 1.21
CA VAL A 204 -8.52 7.27 2.43
C VAL A 204 -7.79 8.57 2.12
N ILE A 205 -8.53 9.67 2.10
CA ILE A 205 -8.00 11.01 1.82
C ILE A 205 -8.00 11.77 3.13
N GLY A 206 -6.81 12.16 3.61
CA GLY A 206 -6.66 12.95 4.82
C GLY A 206 -7.11 14.42 4.62
N PRO A 207 -7.37 15.15 5.72
CA PRO A 207 -7.77 16.54 5.66
C PRO A 207 -6.72 17.41 4.95
N PRO A 208 -7.11 18.49 4.26
CA PRO A 208 -6.16 19.39 3.61
C PRO A 208 -5.11 19.96 4.57
N GLU A 209 -5.49 20.22 5.83
CA GLU A 209 -4.61 20.75 6.88
C GLU A 209 -3.89 19.64 7.68
N GLY A 210 -4.17 18.37 7.37
CA GLY A 210 -3.73 17.23 8.16
C GLY A 210 -4.48 17.14 9.48
N GLY A 211 -4.04 16.22 10.34
CA GLY A 211 -4.59 16.06 11.68
C GLY A 211 -5.08 14.64 11.96
N GLN A 212 -5.88 14.54 13.01
CA GLN A 212 -6.32 13.28 13.57
C GLN A 212 -7.55 12.71 12.86
N LEU A 213 -7.43 11.46 12.44
CA LEU A 213 -8.47 10.69 11.78
C LEU A 213 -8.68 9.38 12.51
N MET A 214 -9.92 8.93 12.55
CA MET A 214 -10.27 7.57 12.91
C MET A 214 -10.52 6.77 11.64
N VAL A 215 -9.74 5.72 11.44
CA VAL A 215 -9.81 4.88 10.25
C VAL A 215 -10.04 3.43 10.66
N GLY A 216 -10.91 2.71 9.94
CA GLY A 216 -11.14 1.30 10.21
C GLY A 216 -12.27 0.66 9.40
N LEU A 217 -12.84 -0.42 9.95
CA LEU A 217 -13.95 -1.16 9.36
C LEU A 217 -15.14 -1.24 10.30
N GLN A 218 -16.34 -1.18 9.72
CA GLN A 218 -17.58 -1.52 10.37
C GLN A 218 -18.21 -2.73 9.69
N CYS A 219 -18.42 -3.80 10.44
CA CYS A 219 -19.27 -4.91 10.05
C CYS A 219 -20.73 -4.56 10.35
N VAL A 220 -21.64 -4.93 9.46
CA VAL A 220 -23.08 -4.84 9.67
C VAL A 220 -23.66 -6.23 9.41
N ASP A 221 -24.30 -6.80 10.42
CA ASP A 221 -24.92 -8.13 10.40
C ASP A 221 -24.00 -9.28 9.93
N ILE A 222 -22.69 -9.19 10.19
CA ILE A 222 -21.71 -10.22 9.85
C ILE A 222 -21.67 -11.30 10.94
N PRO A 223 -21.88 -12.60 10.65
CA PRO A 223 -21.81 -13.67 11.65
C PRO A 223 -20.50 -13.69 12.46
N THR A 224 -20.60 -14.06 13.74
CA THR A 224 -19.47 -14.02 14.70
C THR A 224 -18.48 -15.17 14.56
N ASP A 225 -18.77 -16.14 13.70
CA ASP A 225 -17.85 -17.23 13.33
C ASP A 225 -16.98 -16.89 12.11
N GLY A 226 -17.18 -15.70 11.52
CA GLY A 226 -16.30 -15.14 10.51
C GLY A 226 -15.11 -14.37 11.09
N TYR A 227 -14.16 -14.03 10.21
CA TYR A 227 -12.96 -13.27 10.56
C TYR A 227 -12.79 -12.07 9.63
N ILE A 228 -12.27 -10.97 10.15
CA ILE A 228 -11.88 -9.80 9.38
C ILE A 228 -10.39 -9.49 9.61
N GLU A 229 -9.74 -8.94 8.60
CA GLU A 229 -8.42 -8.31 8.69
C GLU A 229 -8.42 -7.08 7.79
N PHE A 230 -7.61 -6.09 8.13
CA PHE A 230 -7.43 -4.93 7.27
C PHE A 230 -6.11 -4.22 7.54
N SER A 231 -5.70 -3.43 6.58
CA SER A 231 -4.51 -2.60 6.70
C SER A 231 -4.71 -1.24 6.05
N VAL A 232 -4.04 -0.24 6.62
CA VAL A 232 -4.02 1.13 6.10
C VAL A 232 -2.58 1.63 6.17
N PRO A 233 -1.86 1.70 5.04
CA PRO A 233 -0.51 2.24 5.02
C PRO A 233 -0.49 3.69 5.54
N GLY A 234 0.36 3.97 6.52
CA GLY A 234 0.52 5.29 7.10
C GLY A 234 1.78 6.01 6.62
N PRO A 235 1.98 7.27 7.01
CA PRO A 235 3.24 7.99 6.77
C PRO A 235 4.42 7.46 7.61
N ASN A 236 4.15 6.71 8.68
CA ASN A 236 5.14 6.16 9.61
C ASN A 236 4.52 5.06 10.47
N HIS A 237 5.33 4.43 11.32
CA HIS A 237 4.94 3.38 12.26
C HIS A 237 3.65 3.64 13.03
N ASP A 238 3.54 4.81 13.67
CA ASP A 238 2.43 5.10 14.59
C ASP A 238 1.12 5.41 13.87
N ASN A 239 1.20 5.56 12.54
CA ASN A 239 0.09 5.94 11.68
C ASN A 239 -0.23 4.87 10.62
N THR A 240 0.49 3.74 10.62
CA THR A 240 0.16 2.56 9.82
C THR A 240 -0.72 1.63 10.64
N ILE A 241 -1.86 1.24 10.07
CA ILE A 241 -2.77 0.28 10.69
C ILE A 241 -2.49 -1.10 10.09
N ILE A 242 -2.21 -2.08 10.95
CA ILE A 242 -2.18 -3.51 10.60
C ILE A 242 -3.09 -4.22 11.60
N PHE A 243 -4.32 -4.53 11.17
CA PHE A 243 -5.27 -5.29 11.95
C PHE A 243 -5.22 -6.77 11.51
N PRO A 244 -4.67 -7.68 12.34
CA PRO A 244 -4.52 -9.07 11.96
C PRO A 244 -5.88 -9.75 11.85
N ARG A 245 -5.89 -10.94 11.24
CA ARG A 245 -7.09 -11.79 11.18
C ARG A 245 -7.67 -12.02 12.57
N THR A 246 -8.81 -11.37 12.81
CA THR A 246 -9.47 -11.35 14.10
C THR A 246 -10.91 -11.78 13.91
N GLN A 247 -11.37 -12.64 14.82
CA GLN A 247 -12.75 -13.13 14.80
C GLN A 247 -13.74 -11.98 15.01
N VAL A 248 -14.84 -11.99 14.27
CA VAL A 248 -15.92 -11.00 14.42
C VAL A 248 -16.59 -11.20 15.78
N ALA A 249 -16.42 -10.24 16.69
CA ALA A 249 -16.87 -10.39 18.07
C ALA A 249 -18.40 -10.33 18.25
N LYS A 250 -19.09 -9.58 17.37
CA LYS A 250 -20.55 -9.38 17.37
C LYS A 250 -21.02 -9.02 15.95
N PRO A 251 -22.31 -9.20 15.59
CA PRO A 251 -22.78 -8.93 14.23
C PRO A 251 -22.48 -7.53 13.68
N ASN A 252 -22.56 -6.52 14.55
CA ASN A 252 -22.25 -5.13 14.23
C ASN A 252 -20.89 -4.71 14.79
N TYR A 253 -19.85 -5.51 14.54
CA TYR A 253 -18.50 -5.26 15.05
C TYR A 253 -17.80 -4.13 14.27
N GLY A 254 -17.41 -3.08 14.99
CA GLY A 254 -16.63 -1.97 14.45
C GLY A 254 -15.25 -1.93 15.07
N GLN A 255 -14.21 -1.85 14.24
CA GLN A 255 -12.83 -1.70 14.69
C GLN A 255 -12.22 -0.48 14.02
N THR A 256 -11.80 0.49 14.82
CA THR A 256 -11.21 1.74 14.35
C THR A 256 -9.95 2.11 15.14
N PHE A 257 -9.05 2.82 14.49
CA PHE A 257 -7.79 3.29 15.05
C PHE A 257 -7.65 4.78 14.83
N LEU A 258 -7.06 5.47 15.82
CA LEU A 258 -6.70 6.86 15.67
C LEU A 258 -5.33 6.99 15.00
N VAL A 259 -5.27 7.75 13.92
CA VAL A 259 -4.05 8.10 13.20
C VAL A 259 -3.97 9.62 13.04
N ASN A 260 -2.77 10.14 12.90
CA ASN A 260 -2.45 11.53 12.63
C ASN A 260 -1.72 11.64 11.29
N TYR A 261 -2.43 12.12 10.27
CA TYR A 261 -1.89 12.22 8.92
C TYR A 261 -1.41 13.65 8.61
N PRO A 262 -0.32 13.80 7.84
CA PRO A 262 0.12 15.12 7.40
C PRO A 262 -0.88 15.74 6.40
N PRO A 263 -0.79 17.06 6.17
CA PRO A 263 -1.60 17.78 5.18
C PRO A 263 -1.71 17.05 3.84
N GLY A 264 -2.94 16.77 3.40
CA GLY A 264 -3.22 16.19 2.09
C GLY A 264 -2.72 14.76 1.87
N PHE A 265 -2.36 14.01 2.92
CA PHE A 265 -1.93 12.62 2.79
C PHE A 265 -3.02 11.75 2.17
N LYS A 266 -2.64 10.93 1.19
CA LYS A 266 -3.53 9.97 0.53
C LYS A 266 -3.02 8.55 0.75
N THR A 267 -3.92 7.67 1.13
CA THR A 267 -3.65 6.23 1.32
C THR A 267 -4.89 5.42 0.96
N SER A 268 -4.88 4.11 1.22
CA SER A 268 -6.04 3.25 1.06
C SER A 268 -6.16 2.23 2.19
N LEU A 269 -7.39 1.87 2.50
CA LEU A 269 -7.73 0.75 3.37
C LEU A 269 -7.95 -0.48 2.51
N SER A 270 -7.12 -1.52 2.67
CA SER A 270 -7.41 -2.86 2.15
C SER A 270 -8.03 -3.71 3.24
N TRP A 271 -9.04 -4.50 2.91
CA TRP A 271 -9.72 -5.37 3.85
C TRP A 271 -10.06 -6.72 3.25
N THR A 272 -10.14 -7.72 4.13
CA THR A 272 -10.51 -9.09 3.77
C THR A 272 -11.49 -9.64 4.81
N TYR A 273 -12.48 -10.38 4.33
CA TYR A 273 -13.41 -11.15 5.15
C TYR A 273 -13.34 -12.63 4.81
N TYR A 274 -13.30 -13.45 5.87
CA TYR A 274 -13.32 -14.90 5.81
C TYR A 274 -14.61 -15.37 6.47
N LYS A 275 -15.51 -15.93 5.69
CA LYS A 275 -16.79 -16.47 6.18
C LYS A 275 -16.56 -17.72 7.02
N GLY A 276 -17.29 -17.79 8.14
CA GLY A 276 -17.41 -18.99 8.96
C GLY A 276 -18.48 -19.95 8.44
N PRO A 277 -18.82 -21.02 9.19
CA PRO A 277 -19.88 -21.95 8.82
C PRO A 277 -21.26 -21.30 8.61
N THR A 278 -21.57 -20.21 9.32
CA THR A 278 -22.87 -19.52 9.22
C THR A 278 -22.98 -18.72 7.92
N GLU A 279 -24.11 -18.86 7.23
CA GLU A 279 -24.42 -18.04 6.06
C GLU A 279 -24.55 -16.56 6.45
N VAL A 280 -23.99 -15.69 5.61
CA VAL A 280 -24.09 -14.24 5.81
C VAL A 280 -25.49 -13.79 5.40
N PRO A 281 -26.26 -13.09 6.27
CA PRO A 281 -27.60 -12.62 5.93
C PRO A 281 -27.62 -11.61 4.77
N ASP A 282 -28.70 -11.62 3.99
CA ASP A 282 -28.98 -10.59 2.99
C ASP A 282 -28.91 -9.18 3.60
N GLY A 283 -28.15 -8.29 2.95
CA GLY A 283 -27.97 -6.91 3.40
C GLY A 283 -26.83 -6.68 4.39
N ALA A 284 -26.17 -7.75 4.86
CA ALA A 284 -24.92 -7.62 5.62
C ALA A 284 -23.85 -6.90 4.80
N ASN A 285 -22.93 -6.23 5.49
CA ASN A 285 -21.99 -5.30 4.86
C ASN A 285 -20.68 -5.20 5.66
N ILE A 286 -19.59 -4.89 4.95
CA ILE A 286 -18.33 -4.46 5.54
C ILE A 286 -18.00 -3.10 4.94
N ILE A 287 -17.99 -2.09 5.81
CA ILE A 287 -17.95 -0.69 5.42
C ILE A 287 -16.61 -0.12 5.90
N PRO A 288 -15.70 0.23 4.99
CA PRO A 288 -14.57 1.09 5.32
C PRO A 288 -15.04 2.43 5.88
N PHE A 289 -14.45 2.82 7.00
CA PHE A 289 -14.81 4.00 7.76
C PHE A 289 -13.62 4.96 7.86
N VAL A 290 -13.90 6.24 7.60
CA VAL A 290 -13.03 7.36 7.96
C VAL A 290 -13.89 8.39 8.69
N GLY A 291 -13.44 8.84 9.85
CA GLY A 291 -14.06 9.94 10.59
C GLY A 291 -13.00 10.90 11.10
N GLU A 292 -13.34 12.18 11.23
CA GLU A 292 -12.48 13.15 11.90
C GLU A 292 -12.85 13.21 13.38
N TRP A 293 -11.86 13.49 14.23
CA TRP A 293 -12.15 13.77 15.64
C TRP A 293 -12.84 15.14 15.74
N GLY A 294 -14.17 15.13 15.86
CA GLY A 294 -14.95 16.32 16.20
C GLY A 294 -14.55 16.84 17.58
N SER A 295 -13.78 17.93 17.63
CA SER A 295 -13.12 18.44 18.85
C SER A 295 -14.03 19.25 19.78
N SER A 296 -15.36 19.22 19.65
CA SER A 296 -16.25 19.84 20.66
C SER A 296 -17.68 19.29 20.67
N ASN A 297 -18.31 19.29 21.86
CA ASN A 297 -19.74 19.02 22.03
C ASN A 297 -20.62 19.91 21.13
N ALA A 298 -20.19 21.12 20.81
CA ALA A 298 -20.92 22.06 19.96
C ALA A 298 -21.08 21.56 18.51
N PHE A 299 -20.05 20.91 17.95
CA PHE A 299 -20.14 20.29 16.62
C PHE A 299 -21.11 19.10 16.62
N ILE A 300 -21.07 18.28 17.68
CA ILE A 300 -21.96 17.12 17.85
C ILE A 300 -23.43 17.57 17.94
N GLU A 301 -23.72 18.63 18.71
CA GLU A 301 -25.08 19.17 18.79
C GLU A 301 -25.55 19.77 17.46
N GLN A 302 -24.68 20.49 16.75
CA GLN A 302 -25.01 21.02 15.43
C GLN A 302 -25.31 19.90 14.42
N ALA A 303 -24.51 18.84 14.43
CA ALA A 303 -24.69 17.65 13.60
C ALA A 303 -26.00 16.89 13.89
N ARG A 304 -26.37 16.75 15.17
CA ARG A 304 -27.67 16.16 15.58
C ARG A 304 -28.85 16.91 14.99
N VAL A 305 -28.72 18.23 14.81
CA VAL A 305 -29.75 19.08 14.22
C VAL A 305 -29.82 18.90 12.70
N VAL A 306 -28.68 18.82 12.01
CA VAL A 306 -28.65 18.89 10.53
C VAL A 306 -28.61 17.53 9.82
N ALA A 307 -28.14 16.46 10.48
CA ALA A 307 -27.93 15.16 9.86
C ALA A 307 -28.09 13.97 10.84
N PRO A 308 -29.23 13.83 11.53
CA PRO A 308 -29.40 12.85 12.61
C PRO A 308 -29.27 11.38 12.16
N GLY A 309 -29.56 11.08 10.88
CA GLY A 309 -29.43 9.73 10.31
C GLY A 309 -28.01 9.27 9.99
N HIS A 310 -27.00 10.14 10.17
CA HIS A 310 -25.59 9.86 9.86
C HIS A 310 -24.71 9.68 11.11
N LEU A 311 -25.33 9.45 12.27
CA LEU A 311 -24.65 9.16 13.52
C LEU A 311 -24.46 7.65 13.67
N ILE A 312 -23.23 7.18 13.84
CA ILE A 312 -22.92 5.76 14.13
C ILE A 312 -22.22 5.67 15.48
N GLU A 313 -22.42 4.57 16.19
CA GLU A 313 -21.65 4.27 17.39
C GLU A 313 -20.39 3.48 17.00
N ALA A 314 -19.24 4.16 16.96
CA ALA A 314 -17.95 3.53 16.72
C ALA A 314 -17.21 3.28 18.04
N HIS A 315 -16.58 2.11 18.18
CA HIS A 315 -15.74 1.79 19.33
C HIS A 315 -14.28 2.20 19.03
N HIS A 316 -13.69 3.00 19.92
CA HIS A 316 -12.29 3.41 19.86
C HIS A 316 -11.42 2.48 20.73
N HIS A 317 -10.32 1.97 20.17
CA HIS A 317 -9.44 1.01 20.84
C HIS A 317 -8.00 1.52 21.06
N GLY A 318 -7.75 2.83 20.89
CA GLY A 318 -6.42 3.44 21.01
C GLY A 318 -5.72 3.72 19.67
N THR A 319 -4.43 4.05 19.75
CA THR A 319 -3.51 4.17 18.60
C THR A 319 -3.11 2.79 18.07
N PRO A 320 -2.64 2.66 16.81
CA PRO A 320 -2.12 1.40 16.28
C PRO A 320 -1.04 0.77 17.16
N GLN A 321 -0.15 1.59 17.72
CA GLN A 321 0.94 1.14 18.58
C GLN A 321 0.43 0.55 19.90
N GLU A 322 -0.54 1.20 20.55
CA GLU A 322 -1.16 0.69 21.78
C GLU A 322 -1.86 -0.65 21.56
N PHE A 323 -2.46 -0.85 20.38
CA PHE A 323 -3.07 -2.12 20.02
C PHE A 323 -2.01 -3.23 19.85
N LEU A 324 -0.96 -2.98 19.08
CA LEU A 324 0.12 -3.96 18.84
C LEU A 324 0.84 -4.36 20.14
N ALA A 325 1.02 -3.43 21.07
CA ALA A 325 1.67 -3.68 22.35
C ALA A 325 0.84 -4.58 23.29
N ASN A 326 -0.49 -4.52 23.21
CA ASN A 326 -1.37 -5.20 24.16
C ASN A 326 -1.88 -6.57 23.67
N GLY A 327 -1.72 -6.90 22.37
CA GLY A 327 -1.97 -8.22 21.78
C GLY A 327 -3.40 -8.76 21.88
N ASN A 328 -4.28 -8.06 22.58
CA ASN A 328 -5.65 -8.45 22.84
C ASN A 328 -6.57 -7.24 22.60
N ALA A 329 -7.31 -7.27 21.48
CA ALA A 329 -8.26 -6.24 21.08
C ALA A 329 -9.27 -5.87 22.19
N PHE A 330 -9.52 -6.80 23.10
CA PHE A 330 -10.48 -6.66 24.20
C PHE A 330 -9.88 -6.03 25.46
N ALA A 331 -8.57 -6.08 25.69
CA ALA A 331 -7.96 -5.55 26.92
C ALA A 331 -7.91 -4.01 26.95
N VAL A 332 -7.84 -3.37 25.78
CA VAL A 332 -7.83 -1.89 25.65
C VAL A 332 -9.24 -1.29 25.79
N SER A 333 -10.29 -2.11 25.78
CA SER A 333 -11.70 -1.70 25.83
C SER A 333 -12.18 -1.12 27.17
N SER A 334 -11.36 -1.15 28.23
CA SER A 334 -11.76 -0.71 29.57
C SER A 334 -11.76 0.81 29.76
N LYS A 335 -11.28 1.59 28.79
CA LYS A 335 -11.30 3.07 28.83
C LYS A 335 -12.36 3.64 27.88
N ALA A 336 -13.55 3.87 28.44
CA ALA A 336 -14.67 4.67 27.93
C ALA A 336 -15.03 4.55 26.43
N THR A 337 -16.10 3.81 26.16
CA THR A 337 -16.92 3.92 24.93
C THR A 337 -17.32 5.38 24.70
N ARG A 338 -17.00 5.95 23.54
CA ARG A 338 -17.47 7.29 23.14
C ARG A 338 -18.04 7.24 21.73
N THR A 339 -19.26 7.70 21.57
CA THR A 339 -19.96 7.83 20.28
C THR A 339 -19.23 8.84 19.38
N ILE A 340 -18.98 8.50 18.11
CA ILE A 340 -18.21 9.31 17.14
C ILE A 340 -19.06 9.53 15.88
N MET A 341 -18.88 10.66 15.19
CA MET A 341 -19.65 10.97 13.96
C MET A 341 -18.89 10.60 12.68
N LEU A 342 -19.63 10.14 11.67
CA LEU A 342 -19.15 9.86 10.31
C LEU A 342 -18.93 11.14 9.50
N ILE A 343 -17.80 11.25 8.80
CA ILE A 343 -17.59 12.22 7.71
C ILE A 343 -17.05 11.43 6.50
N GLY A 344 -17.88 10.51 5.98
CA GLY A 344 -17.60 9.73 4.76
C GLY A 344 -17.52 8.21 4.97
N SER A 345 -18.33 7.46 4.22
CA SER A 345 -18.20 6.00 4.08
C SER A 345 -18.56 5.57 2.66
N VAL A 346 -17.89 4.54 2.15
CA VAL A 346 -18.24 3.90 0.88
C VAL A 346 -18.85 2.52 1.21
N PRO A 347 -20.18 2.35 1.12
CA PRO A 347 -20.82 1.08 1.47
C PRO A 347 -20.69 0.06 0.33
N PHE A 348 -20.41 -1.20 0.66
CA PHE A 348 -20.40 -2.32 -0.29
C PHE A 348 -21.55 -3.29 0.02
N ARG A 349 -22.60 -3.34 -0.81
CA ARG A 349 -23.73 -4.24 -0.54
C ARG A 349 -23.44 -5.66 -0.98
N MET A 350 -23.70 -6.63 -0.10
CA MET A 350 -23.80 -8.04 -0.52
C MET A 350 -25.12 -8.26 -1.26
N THR A 351 -25.05 -8.81 -2.47
CA THR A 351 -26.20 -9.28 -3.23
C THR A 351 -25.98 -10.74 -3.59
N HIS A 352 -26.92 -11.61 -3.26
CA HIS A 352 -26.89 -13.01 -3.68
C HIS A 352 -26.93 -13.14 -5.21
N LYS A 353 -26.23 -14.13 -5.75
CA LYS A 353 -26.53 -14.72 -7.05
C LYS A 353 -27.46 -15.91 -6.87
#